data_AF-A0AAR5PJ96-F1
#
_entry.id   AF-A0AAR5PJ96-F1
#
_cell.length_a   1.000
_cell.length_b   1.000
_cell.length_c   1.000
_cell.angle_alpha   90.00
_cell.angle_beta   90.00
_cell.angle_gamma   90.00
#
_symmetry.space_group_name_H-M   'P 1'
#
loop_
_entity.id
_entity.type
_entity.pdbx_description
1 polymer ?
#
loop_
_entity_poly.entity_id
_entity_poly.type
_entity_poly.pdbx_seq_one_letter_code
_entity_poly.pdbx_strand_id
1 'polypeptide(L)'
;MSKTNGIENPTFVPEPDDSPNEKQISATNNEKAEETDLDDDAGNRAQWGNSVEFLMSCIAMSVGLGNIWRFPFTAKENGGGAFLIPYIIVLTVIGRPLYYMEMALGQFSSRGNVKMYEKLSPVLKSIGFGQLIGSVCVATYYCCLMAITLFYLAHSFTFSELPWTQCKDSWNEYLTEIAGYCVPSTGDYTIEPNRTSITSSELWFRIEVLRQTDDISNGIGSPDWRLTLCLLASWVVTFLVSVRGVKSSGKASYFLALFPYVIMITLLIRAATLEGAGNGMFYFIDTDFDKLKEASVWYAAVTQCFFSLNVGFGSIIMYSSYNPFKHNINRDALIVTTLDTFTSLLSGTTIFGILGNLAYNLGTDMADVISGGGTGLAFISYPEAIARFNNVPWLFAILFFFMLFVLGVGSLVALQNCLNTVIKDAFPSIPSWVISVATASGMFLIGLMYVTPGGQYMLDLVDHFGGTFIIFVFAILEVLAIVFLYGLQNFCLDLEYMTNHKPGIYWRLCWGLIMPVLLVTIFIYFVATLPVLTYGIYGKPYPDGILAFGWCILGVGILQAIFWVGYYSFWDKEYPIFSTQTWGPSGTKRTEHWRRYKETELEARGPRPQNWFVRQCRFIFLGR
;
A
#
# COMPACT_ATOMS: atom_id res chain seq x y z
N MET A 1 -47.52 -48.28 44.86
CA MET A 1 -48.19 -49.37 44.11
C MET A 1 -47.13 -50.16 43.35
N SER A 2 -47.40 -51.45 43.15
CA SER A 2 -46.46 -52.54 42.88
C SER A 2 -45.74 -52.54 41.51
N LYS A 3 -44.47 -52.99 41.55
CA LYS A 3 -43.65 -53.79 40.61
C LYS A 3 -44.01 -53.88 39.12
N THR A 4 -42.97 -53.83 38.29
CA THR A 4 -42.63 -54.94 37.37
C THR A 4 -41.13 -55.01 37.08
N ASN A 5 -40.60 -56.23 37.16
CA ASN A 5 -39.24 -56.63 36.83
C ASN A 5 -39.07 -56.68 35.30
N GLY A 6 -38.01 -56.08 34.78
CA GLY A 6 -37.50 -56.29 33.42
C GLY A 6 -36.21 -57.10 33.48
N ILE A 7 -36.13 -58.12 32.62
CA ILE A 7 -35.09 -59.15 32.55
C ILE A 7 -33.80 -58.55 31.96
N GLU A 8 -32.66 -58.71 32.63
CA GLU A 8 -31.33 -58.43 32.05
C GLU A 8 -30.97 -59.52 31.02
N ASN A 9 -30.64 -59.10 29.81
CA ASN A 9 -30.20 -59.96 28.73
C ASN A 9 -28.64 -59.99 28.72
N PRO A 10 -27.97 -61.12 29.00
CA PRO A 10 -26.52 -61.14 29.26
C PRO A 10 -25.63 -61.11 28.01
N THR A 11 -26.07 -60.48 26.90
CA THR A 11 -25.30 -60.43 25.64
C THR A 11 -25.16 -59.04 25.01
N PHE A 12 -25.45 -57.96 25.75
CA PHE A 12 -25.15 -56.61 25.27
C PHE A 12 -23.86 -56.07 25.92
N VAL A 13 -22.76 -56.10 25.17
CA VAL A 13 -21.56 -55.30 25.45
C VAL A 13 -21.77 -53.95 24.76
N PRO A 14 -21.82 -52.82 25.47
CA PRO A 14 -21.81 -51.51 24.81
C PRO A 14 -20.43 -51.33 24.15
N GLU A 15 -20.42 -51.10 22.84
CA GLU A 15 -19.23 -50.58 22.16
C GLU A 15 -18.83 -49.22 22.79
N PRO A 16 -17.53 -48.91 22.90
CA PRO A 16 -17.10 -47.63 23.42
C PRO A 16 -17.60 -46.52 22.49
N ASP A 17 -18.28 -45.55 23.10
CA ASP A 17 -18.80 -44.34 22.48
C ASP A 17 -17.65 -43.58 21.79
N ASP A 18 -17.65 -43.59 20.45
CA ASP A 18 -16.76 -42.81 19.58
C ASP A 18 -17.18 -41.33 19.63
N SER A 19 -17.01 -40.73 20.80
CA SER A 19 -17.12 -39.29 20.99
C SER A 19 -15.81 -38.62 20.57
N PRO A 20 -15.84 -37.49 19.84
CA PRO A 20 -14.63 -36.78 19.45
C PRO A 20 -13.90 -36.20 20.69
N ASN A 21 -12.91 -36.95 21.15
CA ASN A 21 -11.62 -36.49 21.66
C ASN A 21 -11.63 -35.55 22.90
N GLU A 22 -12.03 -36.08 24.05
CA GLU A 22 -11.83 -35.46 25.39
C GLU A 22 -10.37 -35.02 25.64
N LYS A 23 -9.38 -35.74 25.11
CA LYS A 23 -7.96 -35.38 25.18
C LYS A 23 -7.60 -34.15 24.36
N GLN A 24 -8.30 -33.93 23.24
CA GLN A 24 -8.06 -32.78 22.36
C GLN A 24 -8.76 -31.54 22.92
N ILE A 25 -9.94 -31.71 23.53
CA ILE A 25 -10.64 -30.66 24.27
C ILE A 25 -9.86 -30.24 25.51
N SER A 26 -9.30 -31.18 26.28
CA SER A 26 -8.49 -30.87 27.47
C SER A 26 -7.16 -30.21 27.13
N ALA A 27 -6.47 -30.64 26.06
CA ALA A 27 -5.27 -29.98 25.55
C ALA A 27 -5.55 -28.54 25.09
N THR A 28 -6.65 -28.33 24.35
CA THR A 28 -7.06 -27.00 23.87
C THR A 28 -7.46 -26.08 25.04
N ASN A 29 -8.09 -26.63 26.09
CA ASN A 29 -8.46 -25.87 27.28
C ASN A 29 -7.24 -25.52 28.14
N ASN A 30 -6.25 -26.42 28.24
CA ASN A 30 -5.00 -26.15 28.94
C ASN A 30 -4.14 -25.11 28.21
N GLU A 31 -4.04 -25.18 26.88
CA GLU A 31 -3.34 -24.16 26.07
C GLU A 31 -3.99 -22.78 26.21
N LYS A 32 -5.33 -22.71 26.24
CA LYS A 32 -6.05 -21.45 26.49
C LYS A 32 -5.84 -20.92 27.90
N ALA A 33 -5.78 -21.80 28.89
CA ALA A 33 -5.53 -21.42 30.28
C ALA A 33 -4.11 -20.87 30.50
N GLU A 34 -3.08 -21.54 29.95
CA GLU A 34 -1.70 -21.05 29.94
C GLU A 34 -1.57 -19.70 29.21
N GLU A 35 -2.34 -19.50 28.13
CA GLU A 35 -2.31 -18.26 27.36
C GLU A 35 -2.91 -17.08 28.13
N THR A 36 -4.02 -17.28 28.84
CA THR A 36 -4.56 -16.27 29.76
C THR A 36 -3.60 -15.95 30.89
N ASP A 37 -2.84 -16.92 31.39
CA ASP A 37 -1.88 -16.73 32.48
C ASP A 37 -0.65 -15.89 32.05
N LEU A 38 -0.28 -15.96 30.76
CA LEU A 38 0.84 -15.20 30.17
C LEU A 38 0.46 -13.76 29.76
N ASP A 39 -0.84 -13.44 29.72
CA ASP A 39 -1.40 -12.15 29.26
C ASP A 39 -1.53 -11.08 30.36
N ASP A 40 -1.20 -11.41 31.62
CA ASP A 40 -1.46 -10.59 32.82
C ASP A 40 -0.83 -9.17 32.85
N ASP A 41 -0.09 -8.76 31.82
CA ASP A 41 0.56 -7.44 31.76
C ASP A 41 0.72 -6.89 30.32
N ALA A 42 0.04 -7.48 29.34
CA ALA A 42 0.01 -6.94 27.98
C ALA A 42 -0.86 -5.67 27.97
N GLY A 43 -0.26 -4.53 28.34
CA GLY A 43 -0.96 -3.28 28.61
C GLY A 43 -2.04 -2.93 27.58
N ASN A 44 -3.10 -2.25 28.04
CA ASN A 44 -4.37 -1.77 27.44
C ASN A 44 -4.39 -1.31 25.94
N ARG A 45 -3.63 -1.94 25.04
CA ARG A 45 -3.68 -1.69 23.61
C ARG A 45 -5.01 -2.23 23.11
N ALA A 46 -5.68 -1.45 22.27
CA ALA A 46 -6.86 -1.95 21.58
C ALA A 46 -6.51 -3.21 20.78
N GLN A 47 -7.49 -4.05 20.52
CA GLN A 47 -7.38 -5.13 19.53
C GLN A 47 -8.47 -4.95 18.49
N TRP A 48 -8.30 -5.61 17.35
CA TRP A 48 -9.36 -5.76 16.35
C TRP A 48 -10.59 -6.43 16.98
N GLY A 49 -11.79 -6.11 16.50
CA GLY A 49 -13.02 -6.74 16.97
C GLY A 49 -13.07 -8.22 16.63
N ASN A 50 -12.45 -8.62 15.52
CA ASN A 50 -12.23 -10.01 15.13
C ASN A 50 -11.04 -10.14 14.15
N SER A 51 -10.64 -11.37 13.84
CA SER A 51 -9.52 -11.67 12.94
C SER A 51 -9.74 -11.27 11.48
N VAL A 52 -11.00 -11.16 11.04
CA VAL A 52 -11.35 -10.79 9.66
C VAL A 52 -11.24 -9.27 9.48
N GLU A 53 -11.52 -8.46 10.50
CA GLU A 53 -11.35 -7.00 10.45
C GLU A 53 -9.90 -6.61 10.13
N PHE A 54 -8.92 -7.33 10.69
CA PHE A 54 -7.51 -7.15 10.34
C PHE A 54 -7.24 -7.46 8.87
N LEU A 55 -7.64 -8.65 8.41
CA LEU A 55 -7.42 -9.09 7.03
C LEU A 55 -8.08 -8.12 6.03
N MET A 56 -9.33 -7.73 6.27
CA MET A 56 -10.06 -6.77 5.43
C MET A 56 -9.40 -5.39 5.45
N SER A 57 -8.87 -4.94 6.60
CA SER A 57 -8.11 -3.68 6.68
C SER A 57 -6.81 -3.74 5.88
N CYS A 58 -6.11 -4.88 5.89
CA CYS A 58 -4.94 -5.10 5.05
C CYS A 58 -5.27 -5.15 3.55
N ILE A 59 -6.40 -5.77 3.18
CA ILE A 59 -6.87 -5.79 1.78
C ILE A 59 -7.25 -4.37 1.34
N ALA A 60 -8.04 -3.63 2.13
CA ALA A 60 -8.44 -2.26 1.82
C ALA A 60 -7.25 -1.28 1.76
N MET A 61 -6.17 -1.57 2.50
CA MET A 61 -4.94 -0.78 2.45
C MET A 61 -4.10 -1.07 1.20
N SER A 62 -3.94 -2.35 0.86
CA SER A 62 -3.05 -2.81 -0.22
C SER A 62 -3.71 -2.73 -1.60
N VAL A 63 -5.03 -2.90 -1.66
CA VAL A 63 -5.79 -2.71 -2.89
C VAL A 63 -6.24 -1.26 -2.95
N GLY A 64 -5.49 -0.44 -3.68
CA GLY A 64 -5.69 0.99 -3.78
C GLY A 64 -5.82 1.49 -5.22
N LEU A 65 -5.74 2.80 -5.38
CA LEU A 65 -5.82 3.46 -6.69
C LEU A 65 -4.71 2.99 -7.66
N GLY A 66 -3.55 2.61 -7.11
CA GLY A 66 -2.40 2.11 -7.87
C GLY A 66 -2.69 0.81 -8.63
N ASN A 67 -3.51 -0.09 -8.09
CA ASN A 67 -3.91 -1.32 -8.79
C ASN A 67 -4.77 -1.01 -10.01
N ILE A 68 -5.54 0.09 -9.95
CA ILE A 68 -6.44 0.47 -11.02
C ILE A 68 -5.68 1.19 -12.12
N TRP A 69 -5.06 2.34 -11.85
CA TRP A 69 -4.51 3.15 -12.95
C TRP A 69 -3.01 3.00 -13.16
N ARG A 70 -2.24 2.63 -12.13
CA ARG A 70 -0.77 2.64 -12.20
C ARG A 70 -0.26 1.32 -12.74
N PHE A 71 -0.76 0.20 -12.21
CA PHE A 71 -0.32 -1.13 -12.62
C PHE A 71 -0.54 -1.39 -14.11
N PRO A 72 -1.74 -1.16 -14.70
CA PRO A 72 -1.97 -1.51 -16.10
C PRO A 72 -1.09 -0.70 -17.05
N PHE A 73 -0.89 0.58 -16.73
CA PHE A 73 0.02 1.45 -17.46
C PHE A 73 1.47 1.01 -17.32
N THR A 74 1.93 0.79 -16.09
CA THR A 74 3.30 0.34 -15.81
C THR A 74 3.59 -0.99 -16.51
N ALA A 75 2.66 -1.94 -16.46
CA ALA A 75 2.81 -3.21 -17.15
C ALA A 75 2.95 -3.00 -18.66
N LYS A 76 2.12 -2.14 -19.26
CA LYS A 76 2.18 -1.91 -20.71
C LYS A 76 3.47 -1.24 -21.17
N GLU A 77 3.93 -0.20 -20.47
CA GLU A 77 5.21 0.48 -20.79
C GLU A 77 6.43 -0.44 -20.65
N ASN A 78 6.34 -1.45 -19.79
CA ASN A 78 7.45 -2.34 -19.43
C ASN A 78 7.34 -3.74 -20.07
N GLY A 79 6.70 -3.83 -21.24
CA GLY A 79 6.63 -5.06 -22.05
C GLY A 79 5.31 -5.82 -21.96
N GLY A 80 4.23 -5.17 -21.53
CA GLY A 80 2.87 -5.72 -21.47
C GLY A 80 2.79 -6.97 -20.60
N GLY A 81 2.35 -8.09 -21.18
CA GLY A 81 2.26 -9.35 -20.46
C GLY A 81 3.61 -9.88 -19.95
N ALA A 82 4.72 -9.51 -20.60
CA ALA A 82 6.05 -9.93 -20.17
C ALA A 82 6.41 -9.35 -18.78
N PHE A 83 5.92 -8.15 -18.46
CA PHE A 83 6.12 -7.49 -17.16
C PHE A 83 5.59 -8.29 -15.96
N LEU A 84 4.62 -9.20 -16.18
CA LEU A 84 4.11 -10.06 -15.12
C LEU A 84 5.19 -11.00 -14.56
N ILE A 85 6.19 -11.36 -15.36
CA ILE A 85 7.31 -12.21 -14.93
C ILE A 85 8.14 -11.50 -13.84
N PRO A 86 8.76 -10.32 -14.09
CA PRO A 86 9.51 -9.61 -13.06
C PRO A 86 8.61 -9.23 -11.89
N TYR A 87 7.34 -8.83 -12.13
CA TYR A 87 6.41 -8.50 -11.04
C TYR A 87 6.15 -9.68 -10.10
N ILE A 88 5.80 -10.87 -10.62
CA ILE A 88 5.53 -12.06 -9.80
C ILE A 88 6.79 -12.53 -9.08
N ILE A 89 7.95 -12.47 -9.73
CA ILE A 89 9.23 -12.81 -9.10
C ILE A 89 9.49 -11.87 -7.92
N VAL A 90 9.43 -10.56 -8.13
CA VAL A 90 9.63 -9.54 -7.10
C VAL A 90 8.62 -9.70 -5.97
N LEU A 91 7.34 -9.88 -6.29
CA LEU A 91 6.28 -10.09 -5.31
C LEU A 91 6.58 -11.33 -4.44
N THR A 92 7.04 -12.41 -5.05
CA THR A 92 7.34 -13.66 -4.35
C THR A 92 8.59 -13.53 -3.49
N VAL A 93 9.69 -12.99 -4.02
CA VAL A 93 10.99 -13.03 -3.33
C VAL A 93 11.29 -11.79 -2.48
N ILE A 94 10.57 -10.69 -2.68
CA ILE A 94 10.71 -9.42 -1.94
C ILE A 94 9.40 -9.04 -1.27
N GLY A 95 8.33 -8.83 -2.04
CA GLY A 95 7.08 -8.23 -1.55
C GLY A 95 6.45 -9.02 -0.40
N ARG A 96 6.10 -10.29 -0.64
CA ARG A 96 5.48 -11.17 0.36
C ARG A 96 6.40 -11.43 1.57
N PRO A 97 7.71 -11.73 1.40
CA PRO A 97 8.65 -11.83 2.51
C PRO A 97 8.76 -10.57 3.36
N LEU A 98 8.82 -9.38 2.75
CA LEU A 98 8.87 -8.12 3.50
C LEU A 98 7.56 -7.84 4.23
N TYR A 99 6.43 -8.04 3.55
CA TYR A 99 5.10 -7.90 4.12
C TYR A 99 4.89 -8.83 5.34
N TYR A 100 5.33 -10.09 5.23
CA TYR A 100 5.28 -11.03 6.35
C TYR A 100 6.24 -10.65 7.49
N MET A 101 7.42 -10.11 7.17
CA MET A 101 8.37 -9.61 8.18
C MET A 101 7.77 -8.46 8.99
N GLU A 102 7.19 -7.46 8.33
CA GLU A 102 6.53 -6.32 9.00
C GLU A 102 5.34 -6.76 9.85
N MET A 103 4.51 -7.67 9.34
CA MET A 103 3.42 -8.25 10.12
C MET A 103 3.93 -8.92 11.39
N ALA A 104 5.00 -9.70 11.27
CA ALA A 104 5.60 -10.40 12.40
C ALA A 104 6.17 -9.45 13.46
N LEU A 105 6.91 -8.41 13.04
CA LEU A 105 7.49 -7.42 13.95
C LEU A 105 6.41 -6.65 14.73
N GLY A 106 5.34 -6.23 14.06
CA GLY A 106 4.24 -5.52 14.70
C GLY A 106 3.46 -6.43 15.65
N GLN A 107 3.06 -7.64 15.22
CA GLN A 107 2.31 -8.58 16.07
C GLN A 107 3.11 -9.04 17.29
N PHE A 108 4.39 -9.38 17.10
CA PHE A 108 5.25 -9.84 18.19
C PHE A 108 5.45 -8.76 19.25
N SER A 109 5.71 -7.53 18.84
CA SER A 109 6.02 -6.43 19.76
C SER A 109 4.79 -5.74 20.33
N SER A 110 3.63 -5.83 19.68
CA SER A 110 2.39 -5.10 19.96
C SER A 110 2.60 -3.59 20.12
N ARG A 111 3.50 -3.01 19.31
CA ARG A 111 3.87 -1.58 19.32
C ARG A 111 3.78 -0.99 17.91
N GLY A 112 3.49 0.31 17.80
CA GLY A 112 3.60 1.02 16.53
C GLY A 112 5.05 1.03 16.01
N ASN A 113 5.23 1.30 14.72
CA ASN A 113 6.52 1.21 14.02
C ASN A 113 7.68 1.93 14.75
N VAL A 114 7.54 3.21 15.13
CA VAL A 114 8.61 3.96 15.83
C VAL A 114 9.01 3.30 17.15
N LYS A 115 8.02 2.95 17.98
CA LYS A 115 8.25 2.37 19.32
C LYS A 115 8.73 0.93 19.23
N MET A 116 8.35 0.20 18.19
CA MET A 116 8.84 -1.14 17.88
C MET A 116 10.34 -1.09 17.61
N TYR A 117 10.80 -0.23 16.70
CA TYR A 117 12.23 -0.11 16.41
C TYR A 117 13.03 0.44 17.59
N GLU A 118 12.49 1.42 18.33
CA GLU A 118 13.13 1.91 19.56
C GLU A 118 13.38 0.78 20.57
N LYS A 119 12.42 -0.13 20.74
CA LYS A 119 12.59 -1.30 21.62
C LYS A 119 13.51 -2.35 21.03
N LEU A 120 13.56 -2.49 19.71
CA LEU A 120 14.48 -3.39 19.03
C LEU A 120 15.93 -2.94 19.23
N SER A 121 16.20 -1.67 18.97
CA SER A 121 17.48 -1.01 19.28
C SER A 121 17.33 0.51 19.17
N PRO A 122 17.92 1.30 20.09
CA PRO A 122 17.77 2.76 20.10
C PRO A 122 18.07 3.46 18.76
N VAL A 123 19.10 3.02 18.02
CA VAL A 123 19.45 3.58 16.71
C VAL A 123 18.40 3.32 15.64
N LEU A 124 17.71 2.18 15.71
CA LEU A 124 16.71 1.80 14.72
C LEU A 124 15.44 2.66 14.81
N LYS A 125 15.26 3.43 15.90
CA LYS A 125 14.19 4.42 16.03
C LYS A 125 14.10 5.35 14.81
N SER A 126 15.25 5.65 14.18
CA SER A 126 15.33 6.41 12.93
C SER A 126 14.55 5.77 11.76
N ILE A 127 14.52 4.43 11.67
CA ILE A 127 13.78 3.71 10.63
C ILE A 127 12.29 4.02 10.76
N GLY A 128 11.74 3.90 11.97
CA GLY A 128 10.33 4.20 12.20
C GLY A 128 9.95 5.65 11.87
N PHE A 129 10.81 6.62 12.19
CA PHE A 129 10.58 8.02 11.81
C PHE A 129 10.72 8.26 10.31
N GLY A 130 11.67 7.61 9.64
CA GLY A 130 11.83 7.66 8.20
C GLY A 130 10.59 7.15 7.46
N GLN A 131 10.11 5.96 7.85
CA GLN A 131 8.86 5.38 7.36
C GLN A 131 7.65 6.30 7.61
N LEU A 132 7.60 6.94 8.79
CA LEU A 132 6.54 7.88 9.13
C LEU A 132 6.55 9.12 8.24
N ILE A 133 7.72 9.73 8.02
CA ILE A 133 7.86 10.92 7.16
C ILE A 133 7.43 10.59 5.73
N GLY A 134 7.91 9.47 5.18
CA GLY A 134 7.48 9.00 3.85
C GLY A 134 5.98 8.76 3.78
N SER A 135 5.40 8.12 4.79
CA SER A 135 3.95 7.90 4.88
C SER A 135 3.13 9.19 4.95
N VAL A 136 3.62 10.22 5.65
CA VAL A 136 2.97 11.54 5.70
C VAL A 136 3.04 12.22 4.33
N CYS A 137 4.18 12.17 3.65
CA CYS A 137 4.31 12.68 2.28
C CYS A 137 3.26 12.02 1.36
N VAL A 138 3.19 10.68 1.36
CA VAL A 138 2.22 9.92 0.55
C VAL A 138 0.78 10.24 0.95
N ALA A 139 0.45 10.24 2.23
CA ALA A 139 -0.91 10.53 2.69
C ALA A 139 -1.42 11.89 2.19
N THR A 140 -0.56 12.92 2.21
CA THR A 140 -0.97 14.28 1.85
C THR A 140 -1.29 14.42 0.36
N TYR A 141 -0.46 13.89 -0.54
CA TYR A 141 -0.75 13.97 -1.98
C TYR A 141 -1.81 12.94 -2.40
N TYR A 142 -1.87 11.78 -1.75
CA TYR A 142 -2.86 10.74 -2.07
C TYR A 142 -4.29 11.23 -1.77
N CYS A 143 -4.47 12.01 -0.70
CA CYS A 143 -5.75 12.66 -0.41
C CYS A 143 -6.14 13.70 -1.49
N CYS A 144 -5.18 14.34 -2.15
CA CYS A 144 -5.48 15.21 -3.30
C CYS A 144 -6.08 14.40 -4.48
N LEU A 145 -5.59 13.19 -4.73
CA LEU A 145 -6.16 12.31 -5.75
C LEU A 145 -7.60 11.89 -5.39
N MET A 146 -7.88 11.70 -4.10
CA MET A 146 -9.25 11.50 -3.62
C MET A 146 -10.12 12.75 -3.82
N ALA A 147 -9.59 13.95 -3.61
CA ALA A 147 -10.30 15.20 -3.85
C ALA A 147 -10.70 15.36 -5.32
N ILE A 148 -9.78 15.06 -6.25
CA ILE A 148 -10.06 15.02 -7.69
C ILE A 148 -11.15 13.98 -8.00
N THR A 149 -11.03 12.78 -7.42
CA THR A 149 -12.05 11.72 -7.58
C THR A 149 -13.43 12.17 -7.11
N LEU A 150 -13.50 12.85 -5.96
CA LEU A 150 -14.75 13.37 -5.41
C LEU A 150 -15.32 14.51 -6.28
N PHE A 151 -14.47 15.34 -6.88
CA PHE A 151 -14.87 16.36 -7.84
C PHE A 151 -15.54 15.73 -9.06
N TYR A 152 -14.93 14.71 -9.66
CA TYR A 152 -15.53 13.95 -10.76
C TYR A 152 -16.83 13.25 -10.34
N LEU A 153 -16.87 12.65 -9.16
CA LEU A 153 -18.07 12.01 -8.63
C LEU A 153 -19.23 13.01 -8.51
N ALA A 154 -18.99 14.18 -7.93
CA ALA A 154 -19.99 15.24 -7.80
C ALA A 154 -20.51 15.70 -9.18
N HIS A 155 -19.61 15.87 -10.15
CA HIS A 155 -19.94 16.26 -11.51
C HIS A 155 -20.56 15.14 -12.36
N SER A 156 -20.54 13.90 -11.89
CA SER A 156 -21.20 12.76 -12.55
C SER A 156 -22.72 12.72 -12.28
N PHE A 157 -23.20 13.43 -11.24
CA PHE A 157 -24.63 13.57 -10.95
C PHE A 157 -25.28 14.60 -11.89
N THR A 158 -25.46 14.22 -13.14
CA THR A 158 -26.08 15.02 -14.21
C THR A 158 -27.28 14.32 -14.81
N PHE A 159 -28.26 15.09 -15.28
CA PHE A 159 -29.46 14.59 -15.96
C PHE A 159 -29.35 14.57 -17.49
N SER A 160 -28.32 15.21 -18.05
CA SER A 160 -28.09 15.31 -19.48
C SER A 160 -26.80 14.59 -19.88
N GLU A 161 -25.72 15.35 -20.09
CA GLU A 161 -24.43 14.88 -20.56
C GLU A 161 -23.38 15.07 -19.47
N LEU A 162 -22.35 14.21 -19.51
CA LEU A 162 -21.20 14.31 -18.60
C LEU A 162 -20.36 15.56 -18.96
N PRO A 163 -19.85 16.33 -18.00
CA PRO A 163 -19.20 17.62 -18.28
C PRO A 163 -17.97 17.60 -19.18
N TRP A 164 -17.37 16.41 -19.39
CA TRP A 164 -16.19 16.18 -20.21
C TRP A 164 -16.51 15.67 -21.63
N THR A 165 -17.79 15.57 -22.02
CA THR A 165 -18.19 15.04 -23.34
C THR A 165 -17.97 16.00 -24.51
N GLN A 166 -18.15 17.29 -24.28
CA GLN A 166 -18.18 18.31 -25.33
C GLN A 166 -17.04 19.31 -25.19
N CYS A 167 -16.57 19.83 -26.33
CA CYS A 167 -15.66 20.96 -26.39
C CYS A 167 -16.36 22.26 -25.97
N LYS A 168 -15.66 23.09 -25.18
CA LYS A 168 -16.19 24.39 -24.72
C LYS A 168 -15.45 25.54 -25.38
N ASP A 169 -16.19 26.59 -25.71
CA ASP A 169 -15.62 27.81 -26.32
C ASP A 169 -14.57 28.49 -25.43
N SER A 170 -14.67 28.33 -24.11
CA SER A 170 -13.71 28.86 -23.13
C SER A 170 -12.30 28.29 -23.29
N TRP A 171 -12.13 27.16 -23.98
CA TRP A 171 -10.82 26.52 -24.16
C TRP A 171 -10.08 27.00 -25.42
N ASN A 172 -10.75 27.77 -26.30
CA ASN A 172 -10.18 28.20 -27.58
C ASN A 172 -8.92 29.06 -27.43
N GLU A 173 -8.82 29.86 -26.37
CA GLU A 173 -7.64 30.69 -26.09
C GLU A 173 -6.40 29.82 -25.85
N TYR A 174 -6.49 28.87 -24.93
CA TYR A 174 -5.43 27.90 -24.65
C TYR A 174 -5.07 27.07 -25.89
N LEU A 175 -6.08 26.57 -26.62
CA LEU A 175 -5.87 25.77 -27.83
C LEU A 175 -5.14 26.55 -28.94
N THR A 176 -5.37 27.86 -29.03
CA THR A 176 -4.68 28.73 -29.98
C THR A 176 -3.20 28.88 -29.62
N GLU A 177 -2.87 28.98 -28.33
CA GLU A 177 -1.48 29.11 -27.84
C GLU A 177 -0.63 27.89 -28.19
N ILE A 178 -1.19 26.69 -28.06
CA ILE A 178 -0.48 25.43 -28.31
C ILE A 178 -0.64 24.89 -29.73
N ALA A 179 -1.24 25.67 -30.63
CA ALA A 179 -1.61 25.25 -31.99
C ALA A 179 -2.41 23.93 -32.03
N GLY A 180 -3.26 23.70 -31.02
CA GLY A 180 -4.08 22.49 -30.86
C GLY A 180 -5.54 22.73 -31.18
N TYR A 181 -6.33 21.66 -31.30
CA TYR A 181 -7.78 21.72 -31.43
C TYR A 181 -8.47 20.67 -30.55
N CYS A 182 -9.69 20.96 -30.14
CA CYS A 182 -10.46 20.06 -29.28
C CYS A 182 -11.23 19.03 -30.11
N VAL A 183 -11.15 17.77 -29.68
CA VAL A 183 -11.94 16.65 -30.19
C VAL A 183 -12.98 16.28 -29.12
N PRO A 184 -14.30 16.38 -29.41
CA PRO A 184 -15.33 16.01 -28.45
C PRO A 184 -15.33 14.49 -28.22
N SER A 185 -15.65 14.06 -27.00
CA SER A 185 -15.78 12.62 -26.69
C SER A 185 -16.96 11.99 -27.43
N THR A 186 -17.98 12.78 -27.78
CA THR A 186 -19.18 12.29 -28.47
C THR A 186 -19.54 13.20 -29.64
N GLY A 187 -19.80 12.60 -30.81
CA GLY A 187 -20.18 13.30 -32.04
C GLY A 187 -19.13 13.19 -33.15
N ASP A 188 -19.52 13.58 -34.37
CA ASP A 188 -18.62 13.60 -35.52
C ASP A 188 -17.69 14.82 -35.44
N TYR A 189 -16.41 14.61 -35.74
CA TYR A 189 -15.41 15.67 -35.80
C TYR A 189 -14.60 15.58 -37.10
N THR A 190 -14.06 16.70 -37.52
CA THR A 190 -13.15 16.76 -38.67
C THR A 190 -11.71 16.82 -38.16
N ILE A 191 -10.84 16.05 -38.80
CA ILE A 191 -9.40 16.08 -38.49
C ILE A 191 -8.82 17.34 -39.14
N GLU A 192 -8.21 18.21 -38.34
CA GLU A 192 -7.47 19.37 -38.84
C GLU A 192 -5.99 19.00 -39.00
N PRO A 193 -5.50 18.76 -40.24
CA PRO A 193 -4.09 18.43 -40.47
C PRO A 193 -3.19 19.60 -40.03
N ASN A 194 -2.07 19.28 -39.36
CA ASN A 194 -1.07 20.20 -38.78
C ASN A 194 -1.41 20.86 -37.42
N ARG A 195 -2.49 20.46 -36.74
CA ARG A 195 -2.76 20.85 -35.35
C ARG A 195 -2.74 19.64 -34.43
N THR A 196 -2.36 19.85 -33.17
CA THR A 196 -2.37 18.79 -32.15
C THR A 196 -3.81 18.53 -31.69
N SER A 197 -4.28 17.29 -31.83
CA SER A 197 -5.61 16.89 -31.36
C SER A 197 -5.59 16.63 -29.85
N ILE A 198 -6.49 17.25 -29.10
CA ILE A 198 -6.65 17.03 -27.66
C ILE A 198 -8.11 16.72 -27.36
N THR A 199 -8.38 15.70 -26.54
CA THR A 199 -9.75 15.31 -26.22
C THR A 199 -10.43 16.31 -25.27
N SER A 200 -11.75 16.43 -25.35
CA SER A 200 -12.54 17.23 -24.40
C SER A 200 -12.36 16.77 -22.95
N SER A 201 -12.15 15.46 -22.74
CA SER A 201 -11.84 14.89 -21.42
C SER A 201 -10.50 15.38 -20.87
N GLU A 202 -9.46 15.46 -21.71
CA GLU A 202 -8.15 15.97 -21.32
C GLU A 202 -8.21 17.46 -20.98
N LEU A 203 -8.89 18.26 -21.80
CA LEU A 203 -9.07 19.69 -21.53
C LEU A 203 -9.89 19.94 -20.26
N TRP A 204 -10.95 19.16 -20.03
CA TRP A 204 -11.70 19.22 -18.78
C TRP A 204 -10.80 18.94 -17.57
N PHE A 205 -9.96 17.91 -17.64
CA PHE A 205 -9.04 17.59 -16.54
C PHE A 205 -8.01 18.70 -16.29
N ARG A 206 -7.32 19.16 -17.34
CA ARG A 206 -6.22 20.12 -17.21
C ARG A 206 -6.70 21.53 -16.89
N ILE A 207 -7.70 22.03 -17.61
CA ILE A 207 -8.14 23.43 -17.53
C ILE A 207 -9.19 23.63 -16.45
N GLU A 208 -10.18 22.74 -16.36
CA GLU A 208 -11.36 22.97 -15.52
C GLU A 208 -11.21 22.38 -14.12
N VAL A 209 -10.70 21.16 -14.03
CA VAL A 209 -10.48 20.46 -12.74
C VAL A 209 -9.22 20.99 -12.06
N LEU A 210 -8.05 20.80 -12.70
CA LEU A 210 -6.76 21.15 -12.11
C LEU A 210 -6.42 22.63 -12.20
N ARG A 211 -6.94 23.33 -13.22
CA ARG A 211 -6.49 24.69 -13.61
C ARG A 211 -4.97 24.74 -13.74
N GLN A 212 -4.41 23.71 -14.37
CA GLN A 212 -2.98 23.46 -14.42
C GLN A 212 -2.24 24.58 -15.16
N THR A 213 -1.10 25.01 -14.61
CA THR A 213 -0.18 25.93 -15.30
C THR A 213 0.91 25.18 -16.05
N ASP A 214 1.40 25.75 -17.15
CA ASP A 214 2.52 25.17 -17.92
C ASP A 214 3.91 25.50 -17.35
N ASP A 215 3.95 26.44 -16.41
CA ASP A 215 5.17 26.84 -15.72
C ASP A 215 4.88 27.17 -14.25
N ILE A 216 5.82 26.80 -13.38
CA ILE A 216 5.82 27.08 -11.93
C ILE A 216 6.99 27.97 -11.50
N SER A 217 7.76 28.49 -12.45
CA SER A 217 8.86 29.44 -12.19
C SER A 217 8.41 30.65 -11.37
N ASN A 218 7.18 31.13 -11.60
CA ASN A 218 6.57 32.25 -10.88
C ASN A 218 5.77 31.82 -9.63
N GLY A 219 5.89 30.56 -9.21
CA GLY A 219 5.15 29.97 -8.10
C GLY A 219 4.04 29.02 -8.53
N ILE A 220 3.44 28.33 -7.54
CA ILE A 220 2.44 27.27 -7.75
C ILE A 220 1.00 27.78 -7.84
N GLY A 221 0.76 29.07 -7.57
CA GLY A 221 -0.57 29.67 -7.52
C GLY A 221 -1.30 29.47 -6.19
N SER A 222 -2.57 29.87 -6.14
CA SER A 222 -3.44 29.73 -4.95
C SER A 222 -4.30 28.47 -5.02
N PRO A 223 -4.65 27.84 -3.89
CA PRO A 223 -5.53 26.67 -3.86
C PRO A 223 -6.87 26.93 -4.55
N ASP A 224 -7.31 26.05 -5.44
CA ASP A 224 -8.66 26.13 -6.02
C ASP A 224 -9.68 25.80 -4.94
N TRP A 225 -10.66 26.69 -4.73
CA TRP A 225 -11.62 26.55 -3.64
C TRP A 225 -12.53 25.31 -3.81
N ARG A 226 -12.82 24.88 -5.05
CA ARG A 226 -13.67 23.71 -5.32
C ARG A 226 -12.93 22.44 -4.94
N LEU A 227 -11.68 22.29 -5.39
CA LEU A 227 -10.83 21.17 -4.98
C LEU A 227 -10.51 21.20 -3.49
N THR A 228 -10.37 22.39 -2.89
CA THR A 228 -10.18 22.54 -1.44
C THR A 228 -11.37 21.99 -0.64
N LEU A 229 -12.61 22.23 -1.11
CA LEU A 229 -13.80 21.62 -0.50
C LEU A 229 -13.81 20.11 -0.65
N CYS A 230 -13.45 19.58 -1.82
CA CYS A 230 -13.34 18.13 -2.04
C CYS A 230 -12.23 17.50 -1.18
N LEU A 231 -11.11 18.20 -0.97
CA LEU A 231 -10.02 17.79 -0.10
C LEU A 231 -10.47 17.77 1.36
N LEU A 232 -11.20 18.80 1.81
CA LEU A 232 -11.78 18.85 3.15
C LEU A 232 -12.75 17.70 3.37
N ALA A 233 -13.65 17.46 2.42
CA ALA A 233 -14.60 16.35 2.49
C ALA A 233 -13.89 14.99 2.54
N SER A 234 -12.82 14.81 1.76
CA SER A 234 -12.00 13.59 1.79
C SER A 234 -11.37 13.36 3.16
N TRP A 235 -10.78 14.40 3.78
CA TRP A 235 -10.24 14.31 5.13
C TRP A 235 -11.31 14.08 6.20
N VAL A 236 -12.49 14.67 6.07
CA VAL A 236 -13.63 14.42 6.98
C VAL A 236 -14.04 12.95 6.91
N VAL A 237 -14.15 12.35 5.73
CA VAL A 237 -14.48 10.93 5.58
C VAL A 237 -13.38 10.05 6.21
N THR A 238 -12.10 10.32 5.92
CA THR A 238 -10.98 9.57 6.50
C THR A 238 -10.95 9.68 8.02
N PHE A 239 -11.22 10.87 8.57
CA PHE A 239 -11.37 11.09 10.01
C PHE A 239 -12.52 10.27 10.59
N LEU A 240 -13.71 10.29 9.97
CA LEU A 240 -14.87 9.54 10.46
C LEU A 240 -14.60 8.04 10.49
N VAL A 241 -13.89 7.50 9.49
CA VAL A 241 -13.49 6.09 9.48
C VAL A 241 -12.46 5.78 10.58
N SER A 242 -11.53 6.69 10.85
CA SER A 242 -10.45 6.51 11.84
C SER A 242 -10.76 7.04 13.25
N VAL A 243 -11.96 7.58 13.50
CA VAL A 243 -12.28 8.33 14.73
C VAL A 243 -12.08 7.55 16.04
N ARG A 244 -12.30 6.22 16.02
CA ARG A 244 -12.01 5.32 17.16
C ARG A 244 -10.80 4.42 16.92
N GLY A 245 -9.90 4.81 16.03
CA GLY A 245 -8.77 3.99 15.58
C GLY A 245 -9.24 2.69 14.94
N VAL A 246 -8.49 1.60 15.19
CA VAL A 246 -8.74 0.26 14.60
C VAL A 246 -10.14 -0.30 14.84
N LYS A 247 -10.83 0.10 15.93
CA LYS A 247 -12.20 -0.35 16.21
C LYS A 247 -13.24 0.21 15.25
N SER A 248 -12.98 1.38 14.65
CA SER A 248 -13.86 2.00 13.66
C SER A 248 -13.42 1.60 12.25
N SER A 249 -12.11 1.70 11.96
CA SER A 249 -11.59 1.36 10.64
C SER A 249 -11.77 -0.12 10.30
N GLY A 250 -11.65 -1.02 11.29
CA GLY A 250 -11.90 -2.46 11.12
C GLY A 250 -13.32 -2.75 10.63
N LYS A 251 -14.34 -2.05 11.14
CA LYS A 251 -15.73 -2.21 10.68
C LYS A 251 -15.97 -1.60 9.31
N ALA A 252 -15.37 -0.44 9.03
CA ALA A 252 -15.45 0.16 7.70
C ALA A 252 -14.76 -0.70 6.64
N SER A 253 -13.70 -1.43 7.01
CA SER A 253 -12.87 -2.22 6.10
C SER A 253 -13.65 -3.27 5.31
N TYR A 254 -14.74 -3.82 5.84
CA TYR A 254 -15.59 -4.75 5.09
C TYR A 254 -16.15 -4.11 3.82
N PHE A 255 -16.66 -2.89 3.92
CA PHE A 255 -17.16 -2.15 2.77
C PHE A 255 -15.99 -1.69 1.88
N LEU A 256 -14.95 -1.10 2.49
CA LEU A 256 -13.80 -0.56 1.76
C LEU A 256 -13.07 -1.63 0.93
N ALA A 257 -12.97 -2.87 1.44
CA ALA A 257 -12.33 -3.97 0.75
C ALA A 257 -13.22 -4.63 -0.30
N LEU A 258 -14.52 -4.88 -0.01
CA LEU A 258 -15.37 -5.72 -0.86
C LEU A 258 -16.09 -4.94 -1.96
N PHE A 259 -16.53 -3.70 -1.67
CA PHE A 259 -17.30 -2.90 -2.63
C PHE A 259 -16.57 -2.71 -3.97
N PRO A 260 -15.25 -2.43 -4.00
CA PRO A 260 -14.53 -2.29 -5.26
C PRO A 260 -14.56 -3.54 -6.13
N TYR A 261 -14.48 -4.75 -5.56
CA TYR A 261 -14.56 -5.98 -6.35
C TYR A 261 -15.92 -6.16 -7.02
N VAL A 262 -17.01 -5.77 -6.35
CA VAL A 262 -18.35 -5.83 -6.94
C VAL A 262 -18.40 -4.95 -8.21
N ILE A 263 -17.87 -3.73 -8.12
CA ILE A 263 -17.83 -2.81 -9.25
C ILE A 263 -16.87 -3.30 -10.34
N MET A 264 -15.66 -3.73 -9.98
CA MET A 264 -14.67 -4.24 -10.93
C MET A 264 -15.17 -5.45 -11.71
N ILE A 265 -15.85 -6.41 -11.06
CA ILE A 265 -16.44 -7.56 -11.74
C ILE A 265 -17.57 -7.12 -12.67
N THR A 266 -18.42 -6.18 -12.22
CA THR A 266 -19.51 -5.64 -13.04
C THR A 266 -18.97 -4.93 -14.29
N LEU A 267 -17.93 -4.10 -14.13
CA LEU A 267 -17.26 -3.41 -15.23
C LEU A 267 -16.56 -4.39 -16.17
N LEU A 268 -15.94 -5.45 -15.66
CA LEU A 268 -15.35 -6.50 -16.49
C LEU A 268 -16.40 -7.20 -17.34
N ILE A 269 -17.53 -7.62 -16.75
CA ILE A 269 -18.63 -8.26 -17.48
C ILE A 269 -19.11 -7.31 -18.58
N ARG A 270 -19.29 -6.02 -18.26
CA ARG A 270 -19.68 -5.03 -19.27
C ARG A 270 -18.63 -4.90 -20.37
N ALA A 271 -17.35 -4.75 -20.03
CA ALA A 271 -16.25 -4.63 -20.97
C ALA A 271 -16.17 -5.85 -21.90
N ALA A 272 -16.32 -7.06 -21.37
CA ALA A 272 -16.30 -8.30 -22.16
C ALA A 272 -17.46 -8.42 -23.15
N THR A 273 -18.57 -7.70 -22.94
CA THR A 273 -19.71 -7.65 -23.88
C THR A 273 -19.57 -6.60 -24.98
N LEU A 274 -18.52 -5.77 -24.93
CA LEU A 274 -18.30 -4.71 -25.92
C LEU A 274 -17.54 -5.25 -27.15
N GLU A 275 -17.92 -4.79 -28.34
CA GLU A 275 -17.19 -5.09 -29.58
C GLU A 275 -15.77 -4.49 -29.53
N GLY A 276 -14.77 -5.17 -30.08
CA GLY A 276 -13.39 -4.69 -30.04
C GLY A 276 -12.68 -4.77 -28.67
N ALA A 277 -13.40 -5.09 -27.59
CA ALA A 277 -12.79 -5.21 -26.26
C ALA A 277 -11.72 -6.30 -26.19
N GLY A 278 -11.90 -7.40 -26.93
CA GLY A 278 -10.90 -8.48 -27.03
C GLY A 278 -9.55 -7.99 -27.56
N ASN A 279 -9.54 -7.05 -28.52
CA ASN A 279 -8.30 -6.50 -29.06
C ASN A 279 -7.54 -5.69 -28.01
N GLY A 280 -8.27 -4.92 -27.20
CA GLY A 280 -7.66 -4.17 -26.11
C GLY A 280 -7.14 -5.08 -24.99
N MET A 281 -7.92 -6.09 -24.58
CA MET A 281 -7.45 -7.10 -23.62
C MET A 281 -6.20 -7.83 -24.13
N PHE A 282 -6.16 -8.18 -25.43
CA PHE A 282 -4.97 -8.74 -26.06
C PHE A 282 -3.80 -7.76 -26.04
N TYR A 283 -4.03 -6.49 -26.36
CA TYR A 283 -3.00 -5.44 -26.32
C TYR A 283 -2.36 -5.27 -24.94
N PHE A 284 -3.10 -5.49 -23.86
CA PHE A 284 -2.58 -5.48 -22.48
C PHE A 284 -1.64 -6.66 -22.20
N ILE A 285 -2.02 -7.86 -22.62
CA ILE A 285 -1.26 -9.10 -22.37
C ILE A 285 -0.19 -9.37 -23.43
N ASP A 286 -0.17 -8.60 -24.52
CA ASP A 286 0.83 -8.70 -25.58
C ASP A 286 2.23 -8.54 -24.99
N THR A 287 3.15 -9.41 -25.41
CA THR A 287 4.42 -9.62 -24.72
C THR A 287 5.60 -9.10 -25.53
N ASP A 288 6.37 -8.21 -24.95
CA ASP A 288 7.71 -7.87 -25.43
C ASP A 288 8.76 -8.43 -24.46
N PHE A 289 9.37 -9.55 -24.82
CA PHE A 289 10.39 -10.20 -23.99
C PHE A 289 11.74 -9.49 -24.01
N ASP A 290 12.01 -8.64 -25.00
CA ASP A 290 13.28 -7.90 -25.06
C ASP A 290 13.36 -6.87 -23.94
N LYS A 291 12.22 -6.30 -23.54
CA LYS A 291 12.10 -5.41 -22.37
C LYS A 291 12.63 -6.03 -21.07
N LEU A 292 12.56 -7.35 -20.90
CA LEU A 292 13.02 -8.02 -19.67
C LEU A 292 14.53 -7.86 -19.41
N LYS A 293 15.31 -7.51 -20.45
CA LYS A 293 16.75 -7.23 -20.35
C LYS A 293 17.04 -5.86 -19.74
N GLU A 294 16.06 -4.95 -19.73
CA GLU A 294 16.22 -3.59 -19.21
C GLU A 294 16.07 -3.58 -17.68
N ALA A 295 17.05 -3.03 -16.97
CA ALA A 295 17.00 -2.94 -15.51
C ALA A 295 15.93 -1.96 -14.99
N SER A 296 15.49 -1.01 -15.82
CA SER A 296 14.33 -0.13 -15.55
C SER A 296 13.04 -0.93 -15.34
N VAL A 297 12.84 -2.03 -16.07
CA VAL A 297 11.65 -2.90 -15.96
C VAL A 297 11.60 -3.59 -14.59
N TRP A 298 12.74 -4.06 -14.09
CA TRP A 298 12.85 -4.66 -12.77
C TRP A 298 12.69 -3.64 -11.65
N TYR A 299 13.25 -2.44 -11.83
CA TYR A 299 13.02 -1.33 -10.92
C TYR A 299 11.54 -0.96 -10.84
N ALA A 300 10.85 -0.84 -11.98
CA ALA A 300 9.41 -0.58 -12.03
C ALA A 300 8.60 -1.67 -11.32
N ALA A 301 8.97 -2.94 -11.45
CA ALA A 301 8.34 -4.05 -10.74
C ALA A 301 8.49 -3.95 -9.20
N VAL A 302 9.67 -3.57 -8.70
CA VAL A 302 9.89 -3.35 -7.26
C VAL A 302 9.11 -2.15 -6.76
N THR A 303 9.21 -1.01 -7.44
CA THR A 303 8.48 0.20 -7.06
C THR A 303 6.98 -0.06 -7.04
N GLN A 304 6.45 -0.72 -8.07
CA GLN A 304 5.05 -1.11 -8.12
C GLN A 304 4.69 -2.02 -6.94
N CYS A 305 5.48 -3.04 -6.64
CA CYS A 305 5.23 -3.95 -5.51
C CYS A 305 5.23 -3.23 -4.16
N PHE A 306 6.11 -2.26 -3.95
CA PHE A 306 6.22 -1.49 -2.71
C PHE A 306 4.99 -0.61 -2.48
N PHE A 307 4.61 0.17 -3.51
CA PHE A 307 3.44 1.04 -3.44
C PHE A 307 2.13 0.26 -3.39
N SER A 308 2.04 -0.90 -4.05
CA SER A 308 0.85 -1.75 -4.04
C SER A 308 0.65 -2.38 -2.66
N LEU A 309 1.68 -3.01 -2.10
CA LEU A 309 1.55 -3.70 -0.80
C LEU A 309 1.72 -2.78 0.42
N ASN A 310 2.08 -1.51 0.24
CA ASN A 310 2.35 -0.58 1.34
C ASN A 310 3.51 -1.06 2.25
N VAL A 311 4.46 -1.81 1.69
CA VAL A 311 5.66 -2.30 2.40
C VAL A 311 6.71 -1.20 2.53
N GLY A 312 7.36 -1.10 3.70
CA GLY A 312 8.31 -0.05 4.04
C GLY A 312 7.65 1.23 4.54
N PHE A 313 6.33 1.29 4.67
CA PHE A 313 5.61 2.47 5.17
C PHE A 313 5.36 2.41 6.69
N GLY A 314 5.53 1.23 7.32
CA GLY A 314 5.25 1.02 8.74
C GLY A 314 3.76 0.94 9.09
N SER A 315 2.87 1.08 8.10
CA SER A 315 1.42 0.88 8.21
C SER A 315 1.07 -0.58 8.51
N ILE A 316 1.78 -1.54 7.91
CA ILE A 316 1.62 -2.98 8.16
C ILE A 316 2.03 -3.32 9.59
N ILE A 317 3.20 -2.84 10.04
CA ILE A 317 3.67 -2.98 11.43
C ILE A 317 2.63 -2.43 12.40
N MET A 318 2.08 -1.25 12.08
CA MET A 318 1.03 -0.64 12.89
C MET A 318 -0.23 -1.50 12.94
N TYR A 319 -0.77 -2.01 11.82
CA TYR A 319 -1.97 -2.84 11.83
C TYR A 319 -1.77 -4.18 12.54
N SER A 320 -0.64 -4.86 12.32
CA SER A 320 -0.37 -6.14 12.98
C SER A 320 -0.13 -5.98 14.49
N SER A 321 0.28 -4.80 14.95
CA SER A 321 0.44 -4.51 16.38
C SER A 321 -0.86 -4.57 17.21
N TYR A 322 -2.02 -4.58 16.55
CA TYR A 322 -3.34 -4.72 17.17
C TYR A 322 -3.88 -6.15 17.11
N ASN A 323 -3.11 -7.10 16.56
CA ASN A 323 -3.49 -8.50 16.48
C ASN A 323 -3.31 -9.21 17.83
N PRO A 324 -4.12 -10.25 18.10
CA PRO A 324 -3.77 -11.26 19.10
C PRO A 324 -2.41 -11.90 18.80
N PHE A 325 -1.69 -12.28 19.84
CA PHE A 325 -0.30 -12.74 19.73
C PHE A 325 -0.12 -13.96 18.80
N LYS A 326 -1.02 -14.95 18.85
CA LYS A 326 -0.98 -16.16 18.01
C LYS A 326 -1.77 -16.07 16.71
N HIS A 327 -2.16 -14.87 16.27
CA HIS A 327 -2.94 -14.71 15.03
C HIS A 327 -2.13 -15.16 13.80
N ASN A 328 -2.79 -15.85 12.85
CA ASN A 328 -2.11 -16.46 11.70
C ASN A 328 -1.81 -15.44 10.59
N ILE A 329 -0.74 -14.69 10.77
CA ILE A 329 -0.26 -13.67 9.83
C ILE A 329 0.31 -14.24 8.52
N ASN A 330 0.79 -15.48 8.50
CA ASN A 330 1.29 -16.09 7.26
C ASN A 330 0.16 -16.31 6.25
N ARG A 331 -0.99 -16.83 6.72
CA ARG A 331 -2.20 -16.96 5.89
C ARG A 331 -2.62 -15.60 5.34
N ASP A 332 -2.64 -14.58 6.18
CA ASP A 332 -3.11 -13.26 5.79
C ASP A 332 -2.16 -12.59 4.79
N ALA A 333 -0.84 -12.72 4.98
CA ALA A 333 0.16 -12.27 4.01
C ALA A 333 0.00 -12.96 2.64
N LEU A 334 -0.30 -14.27 2.63
CA LEU A 334 -0.55 -15.00 1.39
C LEU A 334 -1.82 -14.49 0.68
N ILE A 335 -2.92 -14.29 1.41
CA ILE A 335 -4.19 -13.81 0.84
C ILE A 335 -4.01 -12.40 0.27
N VAL A 336 -3.46 -11.46 1.05
CA VAL A 336 -3.31 -10.06 0.64
C VAL A 336 -2.44 -9.95 -0.60
N THR A 337 -1.26 -10.59 -0.61
CA THR A 337 -0.34 -10.51 -1.75
C THR A 337 -0.89 -11.15 -3.02
N THR A 338 -1.71 -12.20 -2.89
CA THR A 338 -2.36 -12.84 -4.03
C THR A 338 -3.50 -11.98 -4.58
N LEU A 339 -4.33 -11.43 -3.68
CA LEU A 339 -5.44 -10.54 -4.06
C LEU A 339 -4.96 -9.25 -4.70
N ASP A 340 -3.84 -8.69 -4.24
CA ASP A 340 -3.20 -7.53 -4.86
C ASP A 340 -2.90 -7.76 -6.35
N THR A 341 -2.23 -8.88 -6.68
CA THR A 341 -1.92 -9.23 -8.08
C THR A 341 -3.18 -9.52 -8.88
N PHE A 342 -4.11 -10.29 -8.29
CA PHE A 342 -5.38 -10.60 -8.93
C PHE A 342 -6.16 -9.33 -9.28
N THR A 343 -6.22 -8.36 -8.36
CA THR A 343 -6.94 -7.11 -8.56
C THR A 343 -6.28 -6.24 -9.63
N SER A 344 -4.96 -6.21 -9.65
CA SER A 344 -4.18 -5.49 -10.65
C SER A 344 -4.41 -6.04 -12.06
N LEU A 345 -4.45 -7.38 -12.21
CA LEU A 345 -4.77 -8.05 -13.47
C LEU A 345 -6.24 -7.88 -13.87
N LEU A 346 -7.16 -8.04 -12.92
CA LEU A 346 -8.59 -7.82 -13.12
C LEU A 346 -8.83 -6.40 -13.62
N SER A 347 -8.18 -5.42 -12.99
CA SER A 347 -8.28 -4.03 -13.41
C SER A 347 -7.68 -3.81 -14.78
N GLY A 348 -6.43 -4.21 -15.02
CA GLY A 348 -5.79 -4.06 -16.34
C GLY A 348 -6.64 -4.64 -17.47
N THR A 349 -7.16 -5.85 -17.29
CA THR A 349 -8.03 -6.50 -18.27
C THR A 349 -9.32 -5.71 -18.51
N THR A 350 -9.92 -5.18 -17.44
CA THR A 350 -11.12 -4.33 -17.53
C THR A 350 -10.83 -3.02 -18.25
N ILE A 351 -9.74 -2.33 -17.90
CA ILE A 351 -9.34 -1.04 -18.51
C ILE A 351 -9.16 -1.21 -20.00
N PHE A 352 -8.28 -2.14 -20.36
CA PHE A 352 -7.88 -2.31 -21.73
C PHE A 352 -9.01 -2.92 -22.56
N GLY A 353 -9.93 -3.69 -21.97
CA GLY A 353 -11.18 -4.07 -22.62
C GLY A 353 -12.06 -2.86 -22.99
N ILE A 354 -12.22 -1.90 -22.07
CA ILE A 354 -12.97 -0.66 -22.32
C ILE A 354 -12.27 0.20 -23.39
N LEU A 355 -10.96 0.39 -23.28
CA LEU A 355 -10.17 1.14 -24.26
C LEU A 355 -10.12 0.45 -25.64
N GLY A 356 -10.16 -0.88 -25.67
CA GLY A 356 -10.26 -1.67 -26.89
C GLY A 356 -11.54 -1.42 -27.68
N ASN A 357 -12.67 -1.35 -26.99
CA ASN A 357 -13.92 -0.93 -27.60
C ASN A 357 -13.86 0.50 -28.13
N LEU A 358 -13.22 1.40 -27.37
CA LEU A 358 -13.04 2.78 -27.79
C LEU A 358 -12.22 2.90 -29.08
N ALA A 359 -11.04 2.28 -29.13
CA ALA A 359 -10.18 2.27 -30.31
C ALA A 359 -10.88 1.67 -31.54
N TYR A 360 -11.60 0.55 -31.34
CA TYR A 360 -12.38 -0.09 -32.40
C TYR A 360 -13.46 0.83 -32.98
N ASN A 361 -14.22 1.50 -32.12
CA ASN A 361 -15.26 2.44 -32.56
C ASN A 361 -14.69 3.70 -33.24
N LEU A 362 -13.49 4.12 -32.84
CA LEU A 362 -12.78 5.26 -33.42
C LEU A 362 -12.03 4.92 -34.71
N GLY A 363 -11.79 3.63 -34.99
CA GLY A 363 -10.91 3.21 -36.07
C GLY A 363 -9.46 3.67 -35.89
N THR A 364 -9.03 3.88 -34.64
CA THR A 364 -7.67 4.31 -34.28
C THR A 364 -6.88 3.18 -33.63
N ASP A 365 -5.57 3.36 -33.50
CA ASP A 365 -4.75 2.40 -32.76
C ASP A 365 -4.95 2.52 -31.25
N MET A 366 -4.67 1.42 -30.55
CA MET A 366 -4.74 1.35 -29.08
C MET A 366 -3.78 2.32 -28.39
N ALA A 367 -2.68 2.71 -29.05
CA ALA A 367 -1.72 3.65 -28.50
C ALA A 367 -2.30 5.08 -28.39
N ASP A 368 -3.18 5.46 -29.32
CA ASP A 368 -3.70 6.83 -29.41
C ASP A 368 -4.81 7.12 -28.39
N VAL A 369 -5.48 6.07 -27.89
CA VAL A 369 -6.55 6.19 -26.89
C VAL A 369 -6.04 6.24 -25.44
N ILE A 370 -4.74 6.01 -25.24
CA ILE A 370 -4.09 6.04 -23.92
C ILE A 370 -3.48 7.44 -23.71
N SER A 371 -4.24 8.33 -23.07
CA SER A 371 -3.85 9.73 -22.80
C SER A 371 -2.84 9.89 -21.65
N GLY A 372 -1.78 9.07 -21.65
CA GLY A 372 -0.69 9.12 -20.68
C GLY A 372 -0.86 8.22 -19.44
N GLY A 373 0.16 8.26 -18.59
CA GLY A 373 0.28 7.38 -17.42
C GLY A 373 -0.38 7.87 -16.15
N GLY A 374 -0.62 6.93 -15.22
CA GLY A 374 -1.05 7.25 -13.86
C GLY A 374 -2.40 7.97 -13.81
N THR A 375 -2.42 9.23 -13.39
CA THR A 375 -3.64 10.04 -13.25
C THR A 375 -4.32 10.31 -14.59
N GLY A 376 -3.57 10.37 -15.70
CA GLY A 376 -4.14 10.53 -17.04
C GLY A 376 -5.07 9.38 -17.41
N LEU A 377 -4.66 8.14 -17.16
CA LEU A 377 -5.49 6.97 -17.40
C LEU A 377 -6.83 7.07 -16.63
N ALA A 378 -6.75 7.41 -15.34
CA ALA A 378 -7.88 7.50 -14.42
C ALA A 378 -8.88 8.64 -14.71
N PHE A 379 -8.37 9.83 -15.03
CA PHE A 379 -9.17 11.05 -15.10
C PHE A 379 -9.32 11.62 -16.51
N ILE A 380 -8.65 11.02 -17.51
CA ILE A 380 -8.79 11.39 -18.94
C ILE A 380 -9.34 10.20 -19.73
N SER A 381 -8.60 9.08 -19.82
CA SER A 381 -8.99 7.96 -20.69
C SER A 381 -10.27 7.26 -20.23
N TYR A 382 -10.45 7.07 -18.93
CA TYR A 382 -11.66 6.45 -18.41
C TYR A 382 -12.92 7.30 -18.58
N PRO A 383 -12.91 8.59 -18.21
CA PRO A 383 -14.07 9.46 -18.44
C PRO A 383 -14.42 9.57 -19.93
N GLU A 384 -13.40 9.62 -20.79
CA GLU A 384 -13.55 9.59 -22.25
C GLU A 384 -14.28 8.32 -22.72
N ALA A 385 -13.88 7.15 -22.23
CA ALA A 385 -14.52 5.90 -22.61
C ALA A 385 -15.95 5.76 -22.04
N ILE A 386 -16.18 6.18 -20.79
CA ILE A 386 -17.52 6.15 -20.17
C ILE A 386 -18.48 7.10 -20.88
N ALA A 387 -18.00 8.28 -21.31
CA ALA A 387 -18.80 9.26 -22.05
C ALA A 387 -19.43 8.69 -23.33
N ARG A 388 -18.82 7.65 -23.92
CA ARG A 388 -19.26 7.01 -25.16
C ARG A 388 -20.17 5.81 -24.95
N PHE A 389 -20.54 5.49 -23.71
CA PHE A 389 -21.51 4.42 -23.46
C PHE A 389 -22.91 4.84 -23.92
N ASN A 390 -23.50 4.03 -24.82
CA ASN A 390 -24.85 4.26 -25.34
C ASN A 390 -25.93 4.29 -24.25
N ASN A 391 -25.73 3.55 -23.15
CA ASN A 391 -26.73 3.39 -22.09
C ASN A 391 -26.19 3.95 -20.77
N VAL A 392 -26.89 4.96 -20.23
CA VAL A 392 -26.69 5.54 -18.88
C VAL A 392 -25.22 5.81 -18.49
N PRO A 393 -24.45 6.55 -19.30
CA PRO A 393 -23.02 6.81 -19.04
C PRO A 393 -22.77 7.47 -17.68
N TRP A 394 -23.68 8.35 -17.23
CA TRP A 394 -23.61 9.01 -15.92
C TRP A 394 -23.63 8.02 -14.75
N LEU A 395 -24.37 6.90 -14.84
CA LEU A 395 -24.41 5.89 -13.79
C LEU A 395 -23.08 5.15 -13.68
N PHE A 396 -22.49 4.79 -14.82
CA PHE A 396 -21.17 4.15 -14.85
C PHE A 396 -20.08 5.08 -14.33
N ALA A 397 -20.15 6.38 -14.63
CA ALA A 397 -19.25 7.38 -14.06
C ALA A 397 -19.38 7.44 -12.53
N ILE A 398 -20.61 7.50 -11.99
CA ILE A 398 -20.86 7.49 -10.54
C ILE A 398 -20.26 6.23 -9.89
N LEU A 399 -20.55 5.05 -10.44
CA LEU A 399 -20.03 3.78 -9.89
C LEU A 399 -18.51 3.72 -9.94
N PHE A 400 -17.90 4.16 -11.04
CA PHE A 400 -16.44 4.18 -11.21
C PHE A 400 -15.76 5.14 -10.23
N PHE A 401 -16.18 6.40 -10.17
CA PHE A 401 -15.56 7.37 -9.27
C PHE A 401 -15.87 7.11 -7.80
N PHE A 402 -17.05 6.56 -7.48
CA PHE A 402 -17.33 6.13 -6.12
C PHE A 402 -16.46 4.94 -5.70
N MET A 403 -16.23 3.97 -6.59
CA MET A 403 -15.27 2.88 -6.36
C MET A 403 -13.86 3.42 -6.13
N LEU A 404 -13.37 4.32 -6.99
CA LEU A 404 -12.04 4.94 -6.81
C LEU A 404 -11.95 5.67 -5.47
N PHE A 405 -12.98 6.40 -5.07
CA PHE A 405 -13.00 7.10 -3.79
C PHE A 405 -12.93 6.11 -2.61
N VAL A 406 -13.66 5.00 -2.67
CA VAL A 406 -13.65 3.94 -1.66
C VAL A 406 -12.27 3.28 -1.54
N LEU A 407 -11.62 2.95 -2.66
CA LEU A 407 -10.24 2.46 -2.69
C LEU A 407 -9.26 3.49 -2.08
N GLY A 408 -9.47 4.77 -2.38
CA GLY A 408 -8.72 5.87 -1.78
C GLY A 408 -8.84 5.91 -0.25
N VAL A 409 -10.06 5.85 0.28
CA VAL A 409 -10.30 5.87 1.73
C VAL A 409 -9.59 4.70 2.43
N GLY A 410 -9.63 3.50 1.84
CA GLY A 410 -8.98 2.31 2.40
C GLY A 410 -7.49 2.48 2.68
N SER A 411 -6.73 2.92 1.66
CA SER A 411 -5.29 3.17 1.78
C SER A 411 -4.98 4.38 2.68
N LEU A 412 -5.73 5.48 2.55
CA LEU A 412 -5.45 6.71 3.31
C LEU A 412 -5.67 6.54 4.82
N VAL A 413 -6.70 5.78 5.21
CA VAL A 413 -6.97 5.47 6.63
C VAL A 413 -5.78 4.73 7.27
N ALA A 414 -5.11 3.84 6.54
CA ALA A 414 -3.94 3.13 7.06
C ALA A 414 -2.76 4.07 7.29
N LEU A 415 -2.47 4.94 6.33
CA LEU A 415 -1.39 5.93 6.43
C LEU A 415 -1.65 6.93 7.57
N GLN A 416 -2.88 7.45 7.69
CA GLN A 416 -3.25 8.34 8.79
C GLN A 416 -3.17 7.63 10.15
N ASN A 417 -3.64 6.38 10.24
CA ASN A 417 -3.56 5.61 11.47
C ASN A 417 -2.12 5.33 11.90
N CYS A 418 -1.17 5.19 10.96
CA CYS A 418 0.25 5.07 11.29
C CYS A 418 0.72 6.27 12.12
N LEU A 419 0.45 7.51 11.65
CA LEU A 419 0.77 8.73 12.40
C LEU A 419 -0.01 8.82 13.72
N ASN A 420 -1.31 8.50 13.71
CA ASN A 420 -2.13 8.52 14.92
C ASN A 420 -1.57 7.60 16.00
N THR A 421 -1.13 6.40 15.61
CA THR A 421 -0.56 5.41 16.52
C THR A 421 0.78 5.86 17.08
N VAL A 422 1.66 6.46 16.28
CA VAL A 422 2.92 7.02 16.78
C VAL A 422 2.67 8.09 17.85
N ILE A 423 1.72 9.01 17.60
CA ILE A 423 1.37 10.05 18.58
C ILE A 423 0.71 9.42 19.82
N LYS A 424 -0.18 8.44 19.65
CA LYS A 424 -0.86 7.76 20.76
C LYS A 424 0.10 6.94 21.63
N ASP A 425 1.10 6.31 21.02
CA ASP A 425 2.12 5.52 21.71
C ASP A 425 3.10 6.40 22.50
N ALA A 426 3.29 7.66 22.08
CA ALA A 426 4.09 8.69 22.76
C ALA A 426 3.29 9.44 23.84
N PHE A 427 1.99 9.71 23.59
CA PHE A 427 1.09 10.43 24.49
C PHE A 427 -0.18 9.61 24.79
N PRO A 428 -0.09 8.57 25.66
CA PRO A 428 -1.20 7.65 25.91
C PRO A 428 -2.44 8.29 26.53
N SER A 429 -2.30 9.43 27.21
CA SER A 429 -3.41 10.15 27.86
C SER A 429 -4.37 10.83 26.88
N ILE A 430 -3.93 11.16 25.67
CA ILE A 430 -4.74 11.89 24.69
C ILE A 430 -5.75 10.91 24.04
N PRO A 431 -7.06 11.24 23.98
CA PRO A 431 -8.05 10.37 23.35
C PRO A 431 -7.83 10.26 21.83
N SER A 432 -8.08 9.07 21.27
CA SER A 432 -7.75 8.77 19.86
C SER A 432 -8.44 9.68 18.84
N TRP A 433 -9.66 10.15 19.14
CA TRP A 433 -10.40 11.05 18.24
C TRP A 433 -9.76 12.44 18.15
N VAL A 434 -9.15 12.95 19.24
CA VAL A 434 -8.43 14.23 19.24
C VAL A 434 -7.15 14.12 18.40
N ILE A 435 -6.44 13.00 18.53
CA ILE A 435 -5.27 12.73 17.70
C ILE A 435 -5.68 12.66 16.22
N SER A 436 -6.73 11.89 15.91
CA SER A 436 -7.20 11.73 14.52
C SER A 436 -7.65 13.05 13.88
N VAL A 437 -8.39 13.91 14.60
CA VAL A 437 -8.78 15.22 14.04
C VAL A 437 -7.58 16.16 13.89
N ALA A 438 -6.62 16.13 14.81
CA ALA A 438 -5.42 16.95 14.75
C ALA A 438 -4.52 16.55 13.57
N THR A 439 -4.30 15.25 13.36
CA THR A 439 -3.53 14.75 12.21
C THR A 439 -4.24 15.00 10.88
N ALA A 440 -5.56 14.76 10.80
CA ALA A 440 -6.34 15.06 9.60
C ALA A 440 -6.29 16.56 9.25
N SER A 441 -6.40 17.44 10.25
CA SER A 441 -6.31 18.89 10.05
C SER A 441 -4.92 19.31 9.60
N GLY A 442 -3.85 18.77 10.21
CA GLY A 442 -2.49 19.05 9.80
C GLY A 442 -2.18 18.58 8.37
N MET A 443 -2.61 17.38 8.02
CA MET A 443 -2.44 16.84 6.67
C MET A 443 -3.33 17.54 5.63
N PHE A 444 -4.51 18.03 6.01
CA PHE A 444 -5.34 18.89 5.17
C PHE A 444 -4.61 20.19 4.81
N LEU A 445 -3.99 20.86 5.79
CA LEU A 445 -3.25 22.10 5.56
C LEU A 445 -2.05 21.89 4.63
N ILE A 446 -1.31 20.80 4.80
CA ILE A 446 -0.22 20.43 3.86
C ILE A 446 -0.79 20.11 2.48
N GLY A 447 -1.93 19.41 2.44
CA GLY A 447 -2.60 19.00 1.21
C GLY A 447 -3.08 20.16 0.33
N LEU A 448 -3.28 21.37 0.89
CA LEU A 448 -3.65 22.57 0.14
C LEU A 448 -2.66 22.90 -0.99
N MET A 449 -1.39 22.52 -0.83
CA MET A 449 -0.35 22.69 -1.85
C MET A 449 -0.66 21.94 -3.15
N TYR A 450 -1.28 20.75 -3.08
CA TYR A 450 -1.52 19.90 -4.26
C TYR A 450 -2.79 20.26 -5.03
N VAL A 451 -3.67 21.07 -4.44
CA VAL A 451 -4.89 21.59 -5.09
C VAL A 451 -4.69 23.00 -5.67
N THR A 452 -3.44 23.41 -5.84
CA THR A 452 -3.05 24.63 -6.57
C THR A 452 -2.89 24.33 -8.07
N PRO A 453 -2.88 25.36 -8.94
CA PRO A 453 -2.54 25.21 -10.36
C PRO A 453 -1.22 24.46 -10.64
N GLY A 454 -0.19 24.66 -9.83
CA GLY A 454 1.09 23.94 -9.88
C GLY A 454 1.12 22.63 -9.08
N GLY A 455 -0.02 22.21 -8.52
CA GLY A 455 -0.11 21.17 -7.50
C GLY A 455 0.27 19.77 -7.98
N GLN A 456 0.03 19.43 -9.25
CA GLN A 456 0.45 18.14 -9.82
C GLN A 456 1.99 18.02 -9.88
N TYR A 457 2.70 19.08 -10.24
CA TYR A 457 4.17 19.05 -10.23
C TYR A 457 4.73 18.96 -8.81
N MET A 458 4.07 19.61 -7.84
CA MET A 458 4.43 19.43 -6.43
C MET A 458 4.16 18.01 -5.93
N LEU A 459 3.09 17.36 -6.41
CA LEU A 459 2.80 15.96 -6.13
C LEU A 459 3.94 15.07 -6.65
N ASP A 460 4.34 15.23 -7.91
CA ASP A 460 5.42 14.43 -8.52
C ASP A 460 6.75 14.62 -7.79
N LEU A 461 7.07 15.87 -7.42
CA LEU A 461 8.27 16.20 -6.64
C LEU A 461 8.26 15.52 -5.26
N VAL A 462 7.16 15.65 -4.52
CA VAL A 462 7.05 15.06 -3.17
C VAL A 462 6.99 13.54 -3.24
N ASP A 463 6.36 12.96 -4.25
CA ASP A 463 6.38 11.50 -4.47
C ASP A 463 7.78 11.00 -4.79
N HIS A 464 8.54 11.71 -5.63
CA HIS A 464 9.91 11.33 -5.96
C HIS A 464 10.82 11.30 -4.71
N PHE A 465 10.92 12.44 -4.01
CA PHE A 465 11.85 12.57 -2.86
C PHE A 465 11.32 11.92 -1.59
N GLY A 466 10.03 12.10 -1.28
CA GLY A 466 9.41 11.63 -0.05
C GLY A 466 8.74 10.26 -0.15
N GLY A 467 7.91 10.06 -1.17
CA GLY A 467 7.12 8.83 -1.35
C GLY A 467 7.93 7.63 -1.84
N THR A 468 8.94 7.86 -2.68
CA THR A 468 9.75 6.80 -3.29
C THR A 468 11.10 6.69 -2.61
N PHE A 469 11.91 7.76 -2.61
CA PHE A 469 13.31 7.67 -2.17
C PHE A 469 13.45 7.34 -0.67
N ILE A 470 12.77 8.07 0.21
CA ILE A 470 12.82 7.83 1.66
C ILE A 470 12.37 6.40 1.99
N ILE A 471 11.21 5.98 1.47
CA ILE A 471 10.64 4.66 1.77
C ILE A 471 11.58 3.54 1.30
N PHE A 472 12.18 3.68 0.13
CA PHE A 472 13.12 2.68 -0.38
C PHE A 472 14.38 2.55 0.49
N VAL A 473 14.96 3.67 0.90
CA VAL A 473 16.13 3.70 1.80
C VAL A 473 15.79 3.03 3.13
N PHE A 474 14.66 3.37 3.73
CA PHE A 474 14.31 2.85 5.05
C PHE A 474 13.84 1.39 5.01
N ALA A 475 13.26 0.91 3.91
CA ALA A 475 12.98 -0.52 3.72
C ALA A 475 14.28 -1.34 3.61
N ILE A 476 15.32 -0.83 2.94
CA ILE A 476 16.64 -1.48 2.93
C ILE A 476 17.23 -1.51 4.34
N LEU A 477 17.21 -0.37 5.04
CA LEU A 477 17.73 -0.29 6.41
C LEU A 477 16.97 -1.22 7.36
N GLU A 478 15.66 -1.37 7.20
CA GLU A 478 14.84 -2.33 7.94
C GLU A 478 15.33 -3.76 7.74
N VAL A 479 15.43 -4.21 6.48
CA VAL A 479 15.89 -5.57 6.17
C VAL A 479 17.30 -5.81 6.71
N LEU A 480 18.22 -4.85 6.52
CA LEU A 480 19.58 -4.96 7.02
C LEU A 480 19.60 -4.98 8.56
N ALA A 481 18.78 -4.19 9.23
CA ALA A 481 18.67 -4.17 10.68
C ALA A 481 18.18 -5.52 11.23
N ILE A 482 17.13 -6.11 10.66
CA ILE A 482 16.63 -7.41 11.13
C ILE A 482 17.65 -8.52 10.88
N VAL A 483 18.28 -8.54 9.70
CA VAL A 483 19.17 -9.63 9.30
C VAL A 483 20.53 -9.56 9.98
N PHE A 484 21.15 -8.38 10.04
CA PHE A 484 22.53 -8.19 10.51
C PHE A 484 22.60 -7.71 11.95
N LEU A 485 21.72 -6.78 12.38
CA LEU A 485 21.75 -6.24 13.74
C LEU A 485 21.04 -7.17 14.73
N TYR A 486 19.75 -7.43 14.50
CA TYR A 486 18.97 -8.31 15.37
C TYR A 486 19.37 -9.78 15.18
N GLY A 487 19.64 -10.17 13.93
CA GLY A 487 20.05 -11.51 13.55
C GLY A 487 18.87 -12.35 13.07
N LEU A 488 18.98 -12.87 11.85
CA LEU A 488 17.94 -13.69 11.21
C LEU A 488 17.51 -14.89 12.09
N GLN A 489 18.45 -15.55 12.76
CA GLN A 489 18.16 -16.68 13.65
C GLN A 489 17.24 -16.27 14.81
N ASN A 490 17.48 -15.09 15.41
CA ASN A 490 16.66 -14.58 16.49
C ASN A 490 15.25 -14.26 16.00
N PHE A 491 15.14 -13.63 14.82
CA PHE A 491 13.85 -13.35 14.20
C PHE A 491 13.05 -14.62 13.89
N CYS A 492 13.70 -15.67 13.38
CA CYS A 492 13.02 -16.94 13.15
C CYS A 492 12.57 -17.62 14.44
N LEU A 493 13.31 -17.49 15.54
CA LEU A 493 12.90 -18.01 16.86
C LEU A 493 11.69 -17.23 17.42
N ASP A 494 11.65 -15.92 17.22
CA ASP A 494 10.49 -15.10 17.63
C ASP A 494 9.23 -15.52 16.88
N LEU A 495 9.34 -15.75 15.57
CA LEU A 495 8.27 -16.28 14.73
C LEU A 495 7.83 -17.68 15.15
N GLU A 496 8.79 -18.55 15.43
CA GLU A 496 8.52 -19.92 15.88
C GLU A 496 7.77 -19.91 17.22
N TYR A 497 8.19 -19.06 18.16
CA TYR A 497 7.51 -18.87 19.44
C TYR A 497 6.09 -18.31 19.28
N MET A 498 5.90 -17.37 18.36
CA MET A 498 4.60 -16.70 18.17
C MET A 498 3.59 -17.55 17.39
N THR A 499 4.07 -18.32 16.40
CA THR A 499 3.21 -19.05 15.44
C THR A 499 3.21 -20.56 15.68
N ASN A 500 4.05 -21.08 16.57
CA ASN A 500 4.32 -22.51 16.77
C ASN A 500 4.85 -23.23 15.51
N HIS A 501 5.29 -22.51 14.49
CA HIS A 501 5.78 -23.07 13.23
C HIS A 501 7.18 -22.54 12.90
N LYS A 502 8.09 -23.46 12.58
CA LYS A 502 9.45 -23.14 12.14
C LYS A 502 9.42 -22.50 10.74
N PRO A 503 10.01 -21.30 10.55
CA PRO A 503 10.12 -20.72 9.21
C PRO A 503 10.89 -21.64 8.24
N GLY A 504 10.23 -21.99 7.14
CA GLY A 504 10.81 -22.82 6.07
C GLY A 504 12.04 -22.18 5.41
N ILE A 505 12.74 -22.98 4.60
CA ILE A 505 13.95 -22.53 3.89
C ILE A 505 13.70 -21.33 2.96
N TYR A 506 12.51 -21.29 2.35
CA TYR A 506 12.06 -20.20 1.51
C TYR A 506 12.16 -18.84 2.21
N TRP A 507 11.58 -18.71 3.41
CA TRP A 507 11.60 -17.45 4.18
C TRP A 507 13.01 -17.08 4.61
N ARG A 508 13.78 -18.07 5.11
CA ARG A 508 15.17 -17.86 5.53
C ARG A 508 16.06 -17.39 4.39
N LEU A 509 15.87 -17.92 3.19
CA LEU A 509 16.64 -17.56 2.00
C LEU A 509 16.23 -16.19 1.46
N CYS A 510 14.93 -15.88 1.46
CA CYS A 510 14.43 -14.56 1.06
C CYS A 510 14.97 -13.45 1.98
N TRP A 511 14.76 -13.59 3.29
CA TRP A 511 15.22 -12.60 4.27
C TRP A 511 16.75 -12.54 4.39
N GLY A 512 17.41 -13.69 4.44
CA GLY A 512 18.83 -13.77 4.75
C GLY A 512 19.78 -13.46 3.60
N LEU A 513 19.33 -13.59 2.35
CA LEU A 513 20.19 -13.46 1.18
C LEU A 513 19.54 -12.67 0.04
N ILE A 514 18.36 -13.09 -0.44
CA ILE A 514 17.79 -12.48 -1.66
C ILE A 514 17.44 -11.02 -1.44
N MET A 515 16.65 -10.69 -0.40
CA MET A 515 16.18 -9.33 -0.17
C MET A 515 17.31 -8.34 0.07
N PRO A 516 18.30 -8.61 0.97
CA PRO A 516 19.43 -7.71 1.15
C PRO A 516 20.19 -7.43 -0.15
N VAL A 517 20.46 -8.47 -0.95
CA VAL A 517 21.22 -8.32 -2.19
C VAL A 517 20.42 -7.58 -3.25
N LEU A 518 19.18 -7.99 -3.51
CA LEU A 518 18.35 -7.39 -4.57
C LEU A 518 18.00 -5.94 -4.25
N LEU A 519 17.55 -5.62 -3.04
CA LEU A 519 17.15 -4.25 -2.70
C LEU A 519 18.34 -3.28 -2.76
N VAL A 520 19.51 -3.68 -2.26
CA VAL A 520 20.73 -2.86 -2.36
C VAL A 520 21.18 -2.70 -3.82
N THR A 521 21.16 -3.78 -4.61
CA THR A 521 21.57 -3.72 -6.03
C THR A 521 20.66 -2.80 -6.83
N ILE A 522 19.35 -2.91 -6.62
CA ILE A 522 18.34 -2.09 -7.31
C ILE A 522 18.44 -0.63 -6.87
N PHE A 523 18.72 -0.36 -5.59
CA PHE A 523 18.94 0.99 -5.12
C PHE A 523 20.21 1.62 -5.70
N ILE A 524 21.32 0.88 -5.76
CA ILE A 524 22.56 1.35 -6.40
C ILE A 524 22.31 1.68 -7.86
N TYR A 525 21.60 0.79 -8.58
CA TYR A 525 21.21 1.04 -9.97
C TYR A 525 20.37 2.31 -10.09
N PHE A 526 19.33 2.45 -9.26
CA PHE A 526 18.46 3.62 -9.25
C PHE A 526 19.23 4.93 -9.02
N VAL A 527 20.15 4.96 -8.06
CA VAL A 527 20.99 6.13 -7.79
C VAL A 527 21.95 6.41 -8.95
N ALA A 528 22.50 5.37 -9.58
CA ALA A 528 23.43 5.50 -10.70
C ALA A 528 22.74 6.00 -11.98
N THR A 529 21.47 5.65 -12.20
CA THR A 529 20.69 6.02 -13.38
C THR A 529 19.64 7.09 -13.08
N LEU A 530 19.79 7.83 -11.97
CA LEU A 530 18.77 8.74 -11.46
C LEU A 530 18.45 9.80 -12.53
N PRO A 531 17.26 9.76 -13.15
CA PRO A 531 16.93 10.72 -14.20
C PRO A 531 16.78 12.11 -13.58
N VAL A 532 17.15 13.14 -14.35
CA VAL A 532 16.83 14.52 -13.97
C VAL A 532 15.32 14.64 -13.90
N LEU A 533 14.79 15.00 -12.73
CA LEU A 533 13.36 15.18 -12.56
C LEU A 533 12.92 16.38 -13.41
N THR A 534 11.98 16.15 -14.31
CA THR A 534 11.38 17.16 -15.19
C THR A 534 9.89 17.27 -14.96
N TYR A 535 9.30 18.42 -15.28
CA TYR A 535 7.85 18.64 -15.19
C TYR A 535 7.27 19.20 -16.49
N GLY A 536 5.95 19.08 -16.60
CA GLY A 536 5.18 19.57 -17.74
C GLY A 536 5.36 18.71 -19.00
N ILE A 537 4.58 19.03 -20.03
CA ILE A 537 4.51 18.27 -21.28
C ILE A 537 5.83 18.33 -22.06
N TYR A 538 6.57 19.45 -21.93
CA TYR A 538 7.83 19.68 -22.64
C TYR A 538 9.07 19.19 -21.86
N GLY A 539 8.90 18.54 -20.70
CA GLY A 539 10.02 18.05 -19.90
C GLY A 539 10.95 19.16 -19.40
N LYS A 540 10.38 20.23 -18.82
CA LYS A 540 11.17 21.34 -18.28
C LYS A 540 11.87 20.94 -16.97
N PRO A 541 13.09 21.40 -16.70
CA PRO A 541 13.75 21.17 -15.42
C PRO A 541 13.07 21.99 -14.31
N TYR A 542 12.90 21.40 -13.12
CA TYR A 542 12.33 22.10 -11.96
C TYR A 542 13.15 23.37 -11.61
N PRO A 543 12.49 24.49 -11.23
CA PRO A 543 13.20 25.65 -10.70
C PRO A 543 14.02 25.31 -9.46
N ASP A 544 15.22 25.89 -9.32
CA ASP A 544 16.18 25.55 -8.27
C ASP A 544 15.61 25.61 -6.85
N GLY A 545 14.78 26.62 -6.55
CA GLY A 545 14.14 26.76 -5.24
C GLY A 545 13.15 25.65 -4.92
N ILE A 546 12.40 25.17 -5.92
CA ILE A 546 11.43 24.07 -5.79
C ILE A 546 12.18 22.74 -5.69
N LEU A 547 13.23 22.56 -6.51
CA LEU A 547 14.08 21.39 -6.42
C LEU A 547 14.78 21.29 -5.06
N ALA A 548 15.27 22.42 -4.53
CA ALA A 548 15.86 22.50 -3.19
C ALA A 548 14.86 22.09 -2.11
N PHE A 549 13.57 22.43 -2.24
CA PHE A 549 12.52 21.96 -1.35
C PHE A 549 12.40 20.41 -1.37
N GLY A 550 12.45 19.79 -2.55
CA GLY A 550 12.50 18.32 -2.69
C GLY A 550 13.70 17.70 -1.96
N TRP A 551 14.90 18.25 -2.17
CA TRP A 551 16.11 17.81 -1.45
C TRP A 551 16.03 18.03 0.06
N CYS A 552 15.37 19.09 0.53
CA CYS A 552 15.13 19.32 1.95
C CYS A 552 14.23 18.24 2.55
N ILE A 553 13.18 17.78 1.85
CA ILE A 553 12.34 16.66 2.30
C ILE A 553 13.19 15.40 2.49
N LEU A 554 13.98 15.06 1.47
CA LEU A 554 14.87 13.91 1.52
C LEU A 554 15.91 14.05 2.65
N GLY A 555 16.48 15.24 2.80
CA GLY A 555 17.41 15.58 3.87
C GLY A 555 16.78 15.36 5.23
N VAL A 556 15.58 15.90 5.49
CA VAL A 556 14.87 15.69 6.76
C VAL A 556 14.63 14.20 7.02
N GLY A 557 14.26 13.42 6.00
CA GLY A 557 14.10 11.97 6.12
C GLY A 557 15.40 11.25 6.50
N ILE A 558 16.47 11.43 5.72
CA ILE A 558 17.74 10.70 5.90
C ILE A 558 18.50 11.19 7.13
N LEU A 559 18.49 12.50 7.42
CA LEU A 559 19.21 13.08 8.55
C LEU A 559 18.69 12.57 9.90
N GLN A 560 17.45 12.06 9.98
CA GLN A 560 16.97 11.37 11.19
C GLN A 560 17.90 10.20 11.57
N ALA A 561 18.38 9.42 10.61
CA ALA A 561 19.32 8.32 10.87
C ALA A 561 20.61 8.83 11.52
N ILE A 562 21.18 9.90 10.98
CA ILE A 562 22.41 10.50 11.50
C ILE A 562 22.17 11.13 12.89
N PHE A 563 21.06 11.84 13.06
CA PHE A 563 20.69 12.50 14.30
C PHE A 563 20.54 11.52 15.46
N TRP A 564 19.76 10.44 15.29
CA TRP A 564 19.55 9.45 16.36
C TRP A 564 20.82 8.67 16.69
N VAL A 565 21.64 8.33 15.68
CA VAL A 565 22.96 7.74 15.91
C VAL A 565 23.83 8.67 16.74
N GLY A 566 23.88 9.97 16.41
CA GLY A 566 24.62 10.97 17.17
C GLY A 566 24.10 11.13 18.60
N TYR A 567 22.79 11.24 18.78
CA TYR A 567 22.16 11.41 20.09
C TYR A 567 22.53 10.27 21.06
N TYR A 568 22.38 9.00 20.64
CA TYR A 568 22.72 7.85 21.47
C TYR A 568 24.22 7.61 21.59
N SER A 569 25.03 8.09 20.65
CA SER A 569 26.50 7.98 20.76
C SER A 569 27.10 8.97 21.75
N PHE A 570 26.56 10.19 21.80
CA PHE A 570 27.17 11.30 22.54
C PHE A 570 26.45 11.67 23.83
N TRP A 571 25.12 11.59 23.88
CA TRP A 571 24.32 12.06 25.02
C TRP A 571 23.80 10.94 25.91
N ASP A 572 23.23 9.89 25.33
CA ASP A 572 22.62 8.80 26.09
C ASP A 572 23.48 7.54 26.04
N LYS A 573 24.50 7.49 26.92
CA LYS A 573 25.47 6.38 27.00
C LYS A 573 24.98 5.20 27.85
N GLU A 574 23.75 5.25 28.35
CA GLU A 574 23.23 4.26 29.29
C GLU A 574 23.00 2.89 28.61
N TYR A 575 22.89 2.88 27.27
CA TYR A 575 22.74 1.67 26.46
C TYR A 575 23.79 1.59 25.35
N PRO A 576 24.35 0.40 25.05
CA PRO A 576 25.11 0.21 23.82
C PRO A 576 24.22 0.55 22.63
N ILE A 577 24.74 1.37 21.72
CA ILE A 577 24.07 1.91 20.51
C ILE A 577 23.29 0.82 19.74
N PHE A 578 23.86 -0.38 19.68
CA PHE A 578 23.35 -1.55 18.95
C PHE A 578 22.75 -2.64 19.85
N SER A 579 22.46 -2.33 21.11
CA SER A 579 21.89 -3.27 22.06
C SER A 579 20.45 -3.63 21.68
N THR A 580 20.13 -4.91 21.79
CA THR A 580 18.79 -5.49 21.57
C THR A 580 18.16 -6.00 22.86
N GLN A 581 18.70 -5.64 24.03
CA GLN A 581 18.26 -6.15 25.33
C GLN A 581 16.84 -5.72 25.70
N THR A 582 16.37 -4.60 25.16
CA THR A 582 15.02 -4.06 25.37
C THR A 582 13.97 -4.69 24.47
N TRP A 583 14.39 -5.52 23.51
CA TRP A 583 13.49 -6.22 22.60
C TRP A 583 12.78 -7.36 23.31
N GLY A 584 11.51 -7.56 22.94
CA GLY A 584 10.70 -8.65 23.43
C GLY A 584 9.21 -8.43 23.17
N PRO A 585 8.41 -9.47 23.40
CA PRO A 585 6.97 -9.39 23.25
C PRO A 585 6.34 -8.45 24.30
N SER A 586 5.06 -8.14 24.16
CA SER A 586 4.33 -7.39 25.19
C SER A 586 4.04 -8.26 26.41
N GLY A 587 4.10 -7.68 27.61
CA GLY A 587 3.80 -8.36 28.87
C GLY A 587 5.04 -8.95 29.55
N THR A 588 5.13 -8.78 30.87
CA THR A 588 6.26 -9.21 31.71
C THR A 588 6.41 -10.73 31.71
N LYS A 589 5.36 -11.46 32.08
CA LYS A 589 5.32 -12.94 32.08
C LYS A 589 5.67 -13.54 30.71
N ARG A 590 5.04 -13.04 29.64
CA ARG A 590 5.31 -13.50 28.26
C ARG A 590 6.77 -13.26 27.86
N THR A 591 7.33 -12.11 28.22
CA THR A 591 8.74 -11.79 27.93
C THR A 591 9.69 -12.75 28.64
N GLU A 592 9.43 -13.08 29.90
CA GLU A 592 10.24 -14.05 30.66
C GLU A 592 10.16 -15.45 30.05
N HIS A 593 8.96 -15.91 29.69
CA HIS A 593 8.76 -17.21 29.05
C HIS A 593 9.47 -17.30 27.70
N TRP A 594 9.33 -16.26 26.86
CA TRP A 594 10.05 -16.16 25.58
C TRP A 594 11.57 -16.20 25.74
N ARG A 595 12.13 -15.50 26.75
CA ARG A 595 13.57 -15.54 27.02
C ARG A 595 14.06 -16.95 27.33
N ARG A 596 13.36 -17.68 28.21
CA ARG A 596 13.68 -19.07 28.55
C ARG A 596 13.59 -20.01 27.34
N TYR A 597 12.54 -19.86 26.52
CA TYR A 597 12.41 -20.59 25.27
C TYR A 597 13.60 -20.35 24.34
N LYS A 598 13.99 -19.08 24.16
CA LYS A 598 15.10 -18.70 23.28
C LYS A 598 16.45 -19.21 23.78
N GLU A 599 16.70 -19.18 25.09
CA GLU A 599 17.90 -19.75 25.70
C GLU A 599 17.99 -21.26 25.42
N THR A 600 16.90 -21.99 25.69
CA THR A 600 16.82 -23.45 25.48
C THR A 600 17.07 -23.84 24.02
N GLU A 601 16.43 -23.14 23.08
CA GLU A 601 16.60 -23.40 21.64
C GLU A 601 17.99 -23.06 21.12
N LEU A 602 18.62 -22.01 21.66
CA LEU A 602 19.98 -21.63 21.30
C LEU A 602 21.01 -22.64 21.83
N GLU A 603 20.81 -23.18 23.03
CA GLU A 603 21.64 -24.25 23.59
C GLU A 603 21.52 -25.54 22.78
N ALA A 604 20.30 -25.92 22.40
CA ALA A 604 20.04 -27.13 21.60
C ALA A 604 20.71 -27.11 20.22
N ARG A 605 20.97 -25.93 19.65
CA ARG A 605 21.61 -25.77 18.33
C ARG A 605 23.14 -25.88 18.35
N GLY A 606 23.75 -25.99 19.54
CA GLY A 606 25.18 -26.23 19.72
C GLY A 606 26.06 -24.99 19.50
N PRO A 607 27.40 -25.15 19.55
CA PRO A 607 28.33 -24.03 19.54
C PRO A 607 28.26 -23.23 18.23
N ARG A 608 28.18 -21.90 18.39
CA ARG A 608 28.14 -20.96 17.26
C ARG A 608 29.48 -20.97 16.53
N PRO A 609 29.52 -21.23 15.21
CA PRO A 609 30.76 -21.11 14.45
C PRO A 609 31.29 -19.66 14.52
N GLN A 610 32.60 -19.52 14.62
CA GLN A 610 33.27 -18.25 14.90
C GLN A 610 33.13 -17.24 13.73
N ASN A 611 33.02 -17.75 12.50
CA ASN A 611 32.78 -16.92 11.31
C ASN A 611 31.28 -16.64 11.13
N TRP A 612 30.91 -15.35 11.19
CA TRP A 612 29.55 -14.86 11.01
C TRP A 612 28.92 -15.30 9.67
N PHE A 613 29.67 -15.28 8.58
CA PHE A 613 29.15 -15.67 7.26
C PHE A 613 28.80 -17.16 7.21
N VAL A 614 29.68 -18.01 7.74
CA VAL A 614 29.45 -19.46 7.85
C VAL A 614 28.24 -19.74 8.74
N ARG A 615 28.08 -19.00 9.84
CA ARG A 615 26.91 -19.08 10.71
C ARG A 615 25.62 -18.76 9.95
N GLN A 616 25.62 -17.65 9.21
CA GLN A 616 24.46 -17.20 8.46
C GLN A 616 24.08 -18.19 7.35
N CYS A 617 25.04 -18.66 6.56
CA CYS A 617 24.79 -19.67 5.54
C CYS A 617 24.29 -21.00 6.14
N ARG A 618 24.90 -21.46 7.23
CA ARG A 618 24.47 -22.69 7.92
C ARG A 618 23.03 -22.56 8.41
N PHE A 619 22.68 -21.42 9.00
CA PHE A 619 21.33 -21.18 9.46
C PHE A 619 20.32 -21.09 8.30
N ILE A 620 20.65 -20.41 7.21
CA ILE A 620 19.77 -20.27 6.04
C ILE A 620 19.47 -21.63 5.42
N PHE A 621 20.47 -22.46 5.16
CA PHE A 621 20.29 -23.73 4.45
C PHE A 621 19.92 -24.90 5.37
N LEU A 622 20.50 -25.00 6.56
CA LEU A 622 20.35 -26.16 7.46
C LEU A 622 19.45 -25.89 8.66
N GLY A 623 19.15 -24.62 8.98
CA GLY A 623 18.30 -24.26 10.12
C GLY A 623 18.95 -24.45 11.47
N ARG A 624 20.27 -24.71 11.48
CA ARG A 624 21.10 -24.96 12.66
C ARG A 624 22.18 -23.90 12.77
#